data_AF-A0AAU5SHS2-F1
#
_entry.id   AF-A0AAU5SHS2-F1
#
_cell.length_a   1.000
_cell.length_b   1.000
_cell.length_c   1.000
_cell.angle_alpha   90.00
_cell.angle_beta   90.00
_cell.angle_gamma   90.00
#
_symmetry.space_group_name_H-M   'P 1'
#
loop_
_entity.id
_entity.type
_entity.pdbx_description
1 polymer ?
#
loop_
_entity_poly.entity_id
_entity_poly.type
_entity_poly.pdbx_seq_one_letter_code
_entity_poly.pdbx_strand_id
1 'polypeptide(L)'
;MAPLPFPDDLIHLQQQWTRTYNLLAVRPERGGAELRRELIRLFCRISAHPFWRAGGHGALRRVELREAAEAAPGGEQELVVRYIDGAFVVSDPGARPS
;
A
#
# COMPACT_ATOMS: atom_id res chain seq x y z
N MET A 1 9.33 11.21 -12.70
CA MET A 1 10.33 11.41 -11.63
C MET A 1 11.12 10.12 -11.51
N ALA A 2 12.46 10.18 -11.43
CA ALA A 2 13.23 8.97 -11.12
C ALA A 2 12.86 8.52 -9.70
N PRO A 3 12.60 7.22 -9.44
CA PRO A 3 12.31 6.76 -8.11
C PRO A 3 13.48 7.14 -7.21
N LEU A 4 13.19 7.79 -6.08
CA LEU A 4 14.17 7.90 -5.01
C LEU A 4 14.69 6.49 -4.71
N PRO A 5 15.98 6.30 -4.40
CA PRO A 5 16.50 4.98 -4.11
C PRO A 5 16.01 4.54 -2.72
N PHE A 6 14.74 4.14 -2.65
CA PHE A 6 14.21 3.42 -1.51
C PHE A 6 14.94 2.08 -1.44
N PRO A 7 15.36 1.63 -0.25
CA PRO A 7 15.89 0.31 -0.06
C PRO A 7 14.91 -0.78 -0.54
N ASP A 8 15.42 -1.84 -1.14
CA ASP A 8 14.60 -2.93 -1.69
C ASP A 8 13.72 -3.59 -0.62
N ASP A 9 14.20 -3.70 0.62
CA ASP A 9 13.43 -4.25 1.73
C ASP A 9 12.25 -3.34 2.12
N LEU A 10 12.41 -2.02 2.03
CA LEU A 10 11.31 -1.08 2.23
C LEU A 10 10.28 -1.13 1.09
N ILE A 11 10.75 -1.30 -0.15
CA ILE A 11 9.89 -1.53 -1.32
C ILE A 11 9.07 -2.81 -1.13
N HIS A 12 9.71 -3.91 -0.75
CA HIS A 12 9.04 -5.18 -0.51
C HIS A 12 8.03 -5.11 0.64
N LEU A 13 8.33 -4.40 1.72
CA LEU A 13 7.37 -4.17 2.80
C LEU A 13 6.14 -3.41 2.31
N GLN A 14 6.31 -2.38 1.47
CA GLN A 14 5.19 -1.64 0.89
C GLN A 14 4.37 -2.52 -0.07
N GLN A 15 5.02 -3.35 -0.91
CA GLN A 15 4.32 -4.29 -1.79
C GLN A 15 3.49 -5.31 -0.99
N GLN A 16 4.06 -5.86 0.09
CA GLN A 16 3.33 -6.77 0.99
C GLN A 16 2.15 -6.08 1.66
N TRP A 17 2.32 -4.81 2.06
CA TRP A 17 1.25 -4.02 2.65
C TRP A 17 0.11 -3.81 1.64
N THR A 18 0.43 -3.39 0.41
CA THR A 18 -0.54 -3.19 -0.67
C THR A 18 -1.30 -4.48 -0.99
N ARG A 19 -0.60 -5.60 -1.14
CA ARG A 19 -1.23 -6.91 -1.40
C ARG A 19 -2.17 -7.33 -0.27
N THR A 20 -1.75 -7.14 0.97
CA THR A 20 -2.57 -7.44 2.15
C THR A 20 -3.82 -6.57 2.21
N TYR A 21 -3.67 -5.27 1.90
CA TYR A 21 -4.78 -4.34 1.79
C TYR A 21 -5.77 -4.77 0.69
N ASN A 22 -5.26 -5.11 -0.50
CA ASN A 22 -6.08 -5.56 -1.62
C ASN A 22 -6.88 -6.83 -1.29
N LEU A 23 -6.25 -7.82 -0.64
CA LEU A 23 -6.93 -9.03 -0.18
C LEU A 23 -8.05 -8.72 0.82
N LEU A 24 -7.79 -7.79 1.77
CA LEU A 24 -8.80 -7.36 2.74
C LEU A 24 -9.95 -6.60 2.08
N ALA A 25 -9.66 -5.77 1.08
CA ALA A 25 -10.65 -4.99 0.34
C ALA A 25 -11.59 -5.87 -0.49
N VAL A 26 -11.09 -6.96 -1.09
CA VAL A 26 -11.89 -7.86 -1.92
C VAL A 26 -12.67 -8.89 -1.09
N ARG A 27 -12.16 -9.31 0.08
CA ARG A 27 -12.79 -10.39 0.88
C ARG A 27 -12.85 -10.04 2.39
N PRO A 28 -13.61 -9.02 2.79
CA PRO A 28 -13.63 -8.58 4.19
C PRO A 28 -14.16 -9.63 5.18
N GLU A 29 -15.00 -10.57 4.73
CA GLU A 29 -15.64 -11.59 5.56
C GLU A 29 -14.80 -12.86 5.83
N ARG A 30 -13.81 -13.20 4.99
CA ARG A 30 -12.96 -14.39 5.18
C ARG A 30 -11.55 -13.99 5.60
N GLY A 31 -11.16 -14.32 6.83
CA GLY A 31 -9.81 -14.03 7.34
C GLY A 31 -9.52 -12.55 7.60
N GLY A 32 -10.55 -11.68 7.57
CA GLY A 32 -10.38 -10.22 7.71
C GLY A 32 -9.72 -9.79 9.03
N ALA A 33 -9.86 -10.54 10.12
CA ALA A 33 -9.16 -10.25 11.37
C ALA A 33 -7.65 -10.52 11.28
N GLU A 34 -7.24 -11.58 10.60
CA GLU A 34 -5.83 -11.91 10.37
C GLU A 34 -5.18 -10.92 9.41
N LEU A 35 -5.87 -10.59 8.31
CA LEU A 35 -5.40 -9.60 7.35
C LEU A 35 -5.25 -8.20 7.98
N ARG A 36 -6.22 -7.76 8.80
CA ARG A 36 -6.08 -6.48 9.54
C ARG A 36 -4.89 -6.49 10.50
N ARG A 37 -4.67 -7.59 11.22
CA ARG A 37 -3.48 -7.73 12.09
C ARG A 37 -2.19 -7.66 11.30
N GLU A 38 -2.11 -8.35 10.16
CA GLU A 38 -0.93 -8.30 9.29
C GLU A 38 -0.68 -6.91 8.73
N LEU A 39 -1.74 -6.22 8.31
CA LEU A 39 -1.66 -4.87 7.78
C LEU A 39 -1.12 -3.87 8.82
N ILE A 40 -1.55 -4.00 10.08
CA ILE A 40 -0.99 -3.21 11.20
C ILE A 40 0.49 -3.56 11.42
N ARG A 41 0.85 -4.86 11.43
CA ARG A 41 2.26 -5.28 11.59
C ARG A 41 3.16 -4.71 10.50
N LEU A 42 2.73 -4.79 9.24
CA LEU A 42 3.45 -4.26 8.09
C LEU A 42 3.56 -2.73 8.17
N PHE A 43 2.47 -2.04 8.53
CA PHE A 43 2.50 -0.59 8.74
C PHE A 43 3.51 -0.18 9.84
N CYS A 44 3.57 -0.91 10.94
CA CYS A 44 4.56 -0.68 12.00
C CYS A 44 5.99 -0.89 11.49
N ARG A 45 6.25 -1.96 10.72
CA ARG A 45 7.57 -2.23 10.13
C ARG A 45 8.01 -1.13 9.16
N ILE A 46 7.11 -0.70 8.27
CA ILE A 46 7.36 0.41 7.36
C ILE A 46 7.67 1.67 8.16
N SER A 47 6.83 2.04 9.14
CA SER A 47 6.99 3.29 9.89
C SER A 47 8.24 3.31 10.78
N ALA A 48 8.69 2.15 11.27
CA ALA A 48 9.91 2.01 12.06
C ALA A 48 11.20 1.85 11.22
N HIS A 49 11.09 1.83 9.89
CA HIS A 49 12.20 1.51 9.01
C HIS A 49 13.38 2.51 9.15
N PRO A 50 14.65 2.04 9.19
CA PRO A 50 15.81 2.91 9.36
C PRO A 50 15.95 4.02 8.31
N PHE A 51 15.46 3.79 7.08
CA PHE A 51 15.42 4.79 6.00
C PHE A 51 14.83 6.14 6.45
N TRP A 52 13.76 6.11 7.25
CA TRP A 52 13.09 7.33 7.70
C TRP A 52 13.90 8.16 8.68
N ARG A 53 14.88 7.54 9.36
CA ARG A 53 15.76 8.25 10.30
C ARG A 53 16.71 9.20 9.57
N ALA A 54 17.08 8.90 8.33
CA ALA A 54 18.03 9.69 7.56
C ALA A 54 17.37 10.80 6.71
N GLY A 55 16.13 10.60 6.28
CA GLY A 55 15.46 11.48 5.30
C GLY A 55 14.18 12.17 5.78
N GLY A 56 13.79 11.96 7.04
CA GLY A 56 12.55 12.46 7.62
C GLY A 56 11.33 11.63 7.22
N HIS A 57 10.41 11.45 8.17
CA HIS A 57 9.10 10.85 7.91
C HIS A 57 8.14 11.93 7.40
N GLY A 58 7.46 11.71 6.27
CA GLY A 58 6.53 12.70 5.69
C GLY A 58 5.50 12.09 4.76
N ALA A 59 4.33 12.71 4.65
CA ALA A 59 3.23 12.23 3.82
C ALA A 59 3.64 12.09 2.34
N LEU A 60 4.36 13.08 1.80
CA LEU A 60 4.89 13.04 0.43
C LEU A 60 5.83 11.84 0.22
N ARG A 61 6.74 11.57 1.18
CA ARG A 61 7.66 10.43 1.10
C ARG A 61 6.95 9.08 1.13
N ARG A 62 5.81 8.99 1.82
CA ARG A 62 4.97 7.79 1.85
C ARG A 62 4.25 7.58 0.51
N VAL A 63 3.84 8.67 -0.16
CA VAL A 63 3.30 8.62 -1.53
C VAL A 63 4.38 8.15 -2.50
N GLU A 64 5.57 8.77 -2.46
CA GLU A 64 6.70 8.38 -3.30
C GLU A 64 7.09 6.90 -3.11
N LEU A 65 7.03 6.38 -1.87
CA LEU A 65 7.27 4.96 -1.59
C LEU A 65 6.21 4.06 -2.23
N ARG A 66 4.93 4.44 -2.16
CA ARG A 66 3.84 3.66 -2.78
C ARG A 66 4.00 3.61 -4.30
N GLU A 67 4.27 4.75 -4.93
CA GLU A 67 4.53 4.83 -6.38
C GLU A 67 5.75 3.99 -6.79
N ALA A 68 6.83 4.05 -6.03
CA ALA A 68 8.03 3.26 -6.30
C ALA A 68 7.77 1.74 -6.14
N ALA A 69 7.01 1.34 -5.11
CA ALA A 69 6.66 -0.06 -4.87
C ALA A 69 5.73 -0.65 -5.94
N GLU A 70 4.83 0.18 -6.47
CA GLU A 70 3.96 -0.16 -7.60
C GLU A 70 4.75 -0.31 -8.90
N ALA A 71 5.69 0.60 -9.18
CA ALA A 71 6.53 0.55 -10.38
C ALA A 71 7.59 -0.57 -10.36
N ALA A 72 7.95 -1.07 -9.18
CA ALA A 72 8.91 -2.15 -9.02
C ALA A 72 8.34 -3.51 -9.46
N PRO A 73 9.18 -4.48 -9.90
CA PRO A 73 8.73 -5.83 -10.22
C PRO A 73 7.93 -6.46 -9.08
N GLY A 74 6.78 -7.05 -9.41
CA GLY A 74 5.86 -7.62 -8.40
C GLY A 74 5.02 -6.60 -7.64
N GLY A 75 5.08 -5.33 -8.03
CA GLY A 75 4.20 -4.27 -7.54
C GLY A 75 2.75 -4.50 -7.92
N GLU A 76 1.86 -4.21 -6.97
CA GLU A 76 0.42 -4.17 -7.19
C GLU A 76 -0.06 -2.73 -6.98
N GLN A 77 -1.04 -2.31 -7.77
CA GLN A 77 -1.80 -1.10 -7.47
C GLN A 77 -2.67 -1.34 -6.24
N GLU A 78 -2.60 -0.45 -5.26
CA GLU A 78 -3.48 -0.52 -4.08
C GLU A 78 -4.87 -0.06 -4.46
N LEU A 79 -5.84 -0.98 -4.41
CA LEU A 79 -7.22 -0.80 -4.80
C LEU A 79 -7.91 0.30 -3.99
N VAL A 80 -8.79 1.09 -4.61
CA VAL A 80 -9.58 2.11 -3.90
C VAL A 80 -10.96 1.54 -3.61
N VAL A 81 -11.30 1.34 -2.33
CA VAL A 81 -12.68 1.03 -1.93
C VAL A 81 -13.48 2.33 -1.87
N ARG A 82 -14.45 2.48 -2.76
CA ARG A 82 -15.39 3.61 -2.78
C ARG A 82 -16.77 3.15 -2.31
N TYR A 83 -17.49 4.02 -1.60
CA TYR A 83 -18.89 3.80 -1.28
C TYR A 83 -19.74 4.53 -2.32
N ILE A 84 -20.46 3.79 -3.16
CA ILE A 84 -21.30 4.32 -4.25
C ILE A 84 -22.67 3.66 -4.12
N ASP A 85 -23.74 4.47 -4.04
CA ASP A 85 -25.14 4.03 -4.02
C ASP A 85 -25.45 2.86 -3.06
N GLY A 86 -24.87 2.88 -1.85
CA GLY A 86 -25.12 1.84 -0.85
C GLY A 86 -24.20 0.62 -0.94
N ALA A 87 -23.29 0.57 -1.91
CA ALA A 87 -22.37 -0.54 -2.13
C ALA A 87 -20.90 -0.12 -2.00
N PHE A 88 -20.07 -1.00 -1.46
CA PHE A 88 -18.62 -0.87 -1.49
C PHE A 88 -18.11 -1.41 -2.84
N VAL A 89 -17.66 -0.50 -3.70
CA VAL A 89 -17.07 -0.83 -5.00
C VAL A 89 -15.56 -0.75 -4.88
N VAL A 90 -14.89 -1.85 -5.16
CA VAL A 90 -13.44 -1.91 -5.32
C VAL A 90 -13.11 -1.36 -6.70
N SER A 91 -12.46 -0.19 -6.76
CA SER A 91 -12.04 0.46 -8.00
C SER A 91 -10.54 0.35 -8.17
N ASP A 92 -10.11 0.15 -9.41
CA ASP A 92 -8.71 0.33 -9.80
C ASP A 92 -8.33 1.82 -9.66
N PRO A 93 -7.18 2.18 -9.05
CA PRO A 93 -6.78 3.58 -8.83
C PRO A 93 -6.45 4.34 -10.12
N GLY A 94 -6.24 3.63 -11.23
CA GLY A 94 -5.91 4.19 -12.54
C GLY A 94 -7.11 4.40 -13.46
N ALA A 95 -8.33 4.01 -13.06
CA ALA A 95 -9.54 4.27 -13.81
C ALA A 95 -9.88 5.77 -13.78
N ARG A 96 -9.26 6.55 -14.69
CA ARG A 96 -9.74 7.90 -15.00
C ARG A 96 -11.20 7.77 -15.45
N PRO A 97 -12.13 8.57 -14.88
CA PRO A 97 -13.47 8.64 -15.45
C PRO A 97 -13.35 9.09 -16.90
N SER A 98 -13.97 8.32 -17.80
CA SER A 98 -14.11 8.68 -19.22
C SER A 98 -15.05 9.88 -19.38
#